data_AF-A0AAJ4MK48-F1
#
_entry.id   AF-A0AAJ4MK48-F1
#
_cell.length_a   1.000
_cell.length_b   1.000
_cell.length_c   1.000
_cell.angle_alpha   90.00
_cell.angle_beta   90.00
_cell.angle_gamma   90.00
#
_symmetry.space_group_name_H-M   'P 1'
#
loop_
_entity.id
_entity.type
_entity.pdbx_description
1 polymer ?
#
loop_
_entity_poly.entity_id
_entity_poly.type
_entity_poly.pdbx_seq_one_letter_code
_entity_poly.pdbx_strand_id
1 'polypeptide(L)' 'MTTSKRDFTELSMMSKTKWNEEELVYFQHALSQLLPYINPEGLTILHEINKEMHNRQE' A
#
# COMPACT_ATOMS: atom_id res chain seq x y z
N MET A 1 18.45 9.76 10.12
CA MET A 1 17.63 8.54 10.32
C MET A 1 17.13 8.13 8.95
N THR A 2 17.78 7.17 8.31
CA THR A 2 17.35 6.67 6.99
C THR A 2 16.26 5.63 7.23
N THR A 3 14.99 6.07 7.26
CA THR A 3 13.86 5.13 7.19
C THR A 3 13.97 4.44 5.84
N SER A 4 14.49 3.20 5.83
CA SER A 4 14.62 2.40 4.62
C SER A 4 13.20 2.07 4.14
N LYS A 5 12.64 2.90 3.27
CA LYS A 5 11.36 2.62 2.62
C LYS A 5 11.57 1.40 1.73
N ARG A 6 10.85 0.33 2.04
CA ARG A 6 10.86 -0.89 1.23
C ARG A 6 10.19 -0.62 -0.10
N ASP A 7 10.75 -1.18 -1.17
CA ASP A 7 10.20 -1.00 -2.51
C ASP A 7 8.89 -1.78 -2.68
N PHE A 8 8.09 -1.36 -3.66
CA PHE A 8 6.79 -1.96 -3.92
C PHE A 8 6.85 -3.47 -4.18
N THR A 9 7.87 -3.95 -4.89
CA THR A 9 8.04 -5.38 -5.19
C THR A 9 8.29 -6.21 -3.94
N GLU A 10 9.08 -5.70 -3.00
CA GLU A 10 9.31 -6.39 -1.73
C GLU A 10 8.02 -6.42 -0.92
N LEU A 11 7.37 -5.27 -0.82
CA LEU A 11 6.15 -5.10 -0.04
C LEU A 11 4.96 -5.88 -0.61
N SER A 12 4.84 -5.99 -1.94
CA SER A 12 3.73 -6.71 -2.59
C SER A 12 3.75 -8.22 -2.30
N MET A 13 4.93 -8.77 -1.99
CA MET A 13 5.10 -10.16 -1.57
C MET A 13 4.82 -10.38 -0.07
N MET A 14 4.51 -9.32 0.68
CA MET A 14 4.24 -9.36 2.11
C MET A 14 2.77 -9.03 2.41
N SER A 15 2.27 -9.62 3.51
CA SER A 15 0.98 -9.22 4.09
C SER A 15 0.96 -7.73 4.44
N LYS A 16 -0.16 -7.04 4.17
CA LYS A 16 -0.35 -5.60 4.49
C LYS A 16 -0.25 -5.32 5.98
N THR A 17 -0.59 -6.30 6.82
CA THR A 17 -0.40 -6.24 8.28
C THR A 17 1.06 -6.03 8.71
N LYS A 18 2.03 -6.35 7.84
CA LYS A 18 3.47 -6.15 8.09
C LYS A 18 4.00 -4.84 7.51
N TRP A 19 3.16 -4.07 6.82
CA TRP A 19 3.53 -2.76 6.30
C TRP A 19 3.46 -1.75 7.44
N ASN A 20 4.40 -0.82 7.49
CA ASN A 20 4.30 0.29 8.43
C ASN A 20 3.31 1.35 7.89
N GLU A 21 2.92 2.28 8.74
CA GLU A 21 1.93 3.30 8.39
C GLU A 21 2.40 4.21 7.25
N GLU A 22 3.67 4.62 7.25
CA GLU A 22 4.24 5.48 6.21
C GLU A 22 4.20 4.82 4.82
N GLU A 23 4.43 3.51 4.75
CA GLU A 23 4.34 2.71 3.52
C GLU A 23 2.90 2.60 3.04
N LEU A 24 1.95 2.31 3.93
CA LEU A 24 0.53 2.24 3.59
C LEU A 24 0.05 3.56 3.00
N VAL A 25 0.32 4.68 3.68
CA VAL A 25 -0.08 6.02 3.21
C VAL A 25 0.60 6.37 1.88
N TYR A 26 1.89 6.08 1.74
CA TYR A 26 2.63 6.37 0.51
C TYR A 26 2.05 5.63 -0.69
N PHE A 27 1.86 4.31 -0.59
CA PHE A 27 1.37 3.50 -1.70
C PHE A 27 -0.13 3.65 -1.93
N GLN A 28 -0.93 3.94 -0.90
CA GLN A 28 -2.33 4.33 -1.07
C GLN A 28 -2.43 5.59 -1.94
N HIS A 29 -1.67 6.63 -1.61
CA HIS A 29 -1.66 7.88 -2.37
C HIS A 29 -1.15 7.66 -3.80
N ALA A 30 -0.02 6.98 -3.97
CA ALA A 30 0.58 6.73 -5.28
C ALA A 30 -0.38 5.95 -6.21
N LEU A 31 -1.00 4.87 -5.72
CA LEU A 31 -1.95 4.07 -6.50
C LEU A 31 -3.26 4.83 -6.77
N SER A 32 -3.70 5.68 -5.83
CA SER A 32 -4.91 6.51 -6.00
C SER A 32 -4.75 7.52 -7.14
N GLN A 33 -3.57 8.15 -7.28
CA GLN A 33 -3.28 9.08 -8.37
C GLN A 33 -3.25 8.38 -9.75
N LEU A 34 -2.93 7.10 -9.77
CA LEU A 34 -2.81 6.30 -10.99
C LEU A 34 -4.08 5.52 -11.33
N LEU A 35 -5.15 5.61 -10.53
CA LEU A 35 -6.40 4.84 -10.69
C LEU A 35 -6.91 4.69 -12.14
N PRO A 36 -6.89 5.73 -13.01
CA PRO A 36 -7.35 5.58 -14.39
C PRO A 36 -6.49 4.65 -15.25
N TYR A 37 -5.27 4.36 -14.80
CA TYR A 37 -4.21 3.69 -15.56
C TYR A 37 -3.68 2.42 -14.88
N ILE A 38 -4.12 2.10 -13.65
CA ILE A 38 -3.65 0.89 -12.98
C ILE A 38 -4.34 -0.35 -13.53
N ASN A 39 -3.61 -1.45 -13.56
CA ASN A 39 -4.15 -2.75 -13.91
C ASN A 39 -4.98 -3.35 -12.73
N PRO A 40 -5.75 -4.44 -12.96
CA PRO A 40 -6.55 -5.06 -11.91
C PRO A 40 -5.75 -5.52 -10.67
N GLU A 41 -4.47 -5.88 -10.86
CA GLU A 41 -3.57 -6.23 -9.75
C GLU A 41 -3.28 -5.02 -8.86
N GLY A 42 -2.91 -3.88 -9.45
CA GLY A 42 -2.72 -2.63 -8.72
C GLY A 42 -3.98 -2.19 -7.98
N LEU A 43 -5.15 -2.40 -8.58
CA LEU A 43 -6.45 -2.10 -7.94
C LEU A 43 -6.71 -3.01 -6.74
N THR A 44 -6.38 -4.30 -6.86
CA THR A 44 -6.49 -5.26 -5.76
C THR A 44 -5.57 -4.87 -4.61
N ILE A 45 -4.33 -4.48 -4.91
CA ILE A 45 -3.35 -4.04 -3.91
C ILE A 45 -3.85 -2.78 -3.17
N LEU A 46 -4.40 -1.80 -3.90
CA LEU A 46 -4.98 -0.60 -3.30
C LEU A 46 -6.15 -0.94 -2.37
N HIS A 47 -7.02 -1.88 -2.75
CA HIS A 47 -8.12 -2.32 -1.91
C HIS A 47 -7.63 -2.93 -0.59
N GLU A 48 -6.63 -3.81 -0.65
CA GLU A 48 -6.02 -4.44 0.53
C GLU A 48 -5.34 -3.42 1.44
N ILE A 49 -4.68 -2.41 0.87
CA ILE A 49 -4.10 -1.30 1.64
C ILE A 49 -5.19 -0.52 2.39
N ASN A 50 -6.28 -0.14 1.70
CA ASN A 50 -7.39 0.59 2.33
C ASN A 50 -8.05 -0.23 3.45
N LYS A 51 -8.22 -1.54 3.24
CA LYS A 51 -8.77 -2.45 4.25
C LYS A 51 -7.88 -2.52 5.49
N GLU A 52 -6.58 -2.67 5.30
CA GLU A 52 -5.62 -2.68 6.41
C GLU A 52 -5.62 -1.35 7.17
N MET A 53 -5.65 -0.22 6.46
CA MET A 53 -5.73 1.10 7.09
C MET A 53 -7.03 1.26 7.90
N HIS A 54 -8.16 0.79 7.38
CA HIS A 54 -9.43 0.80 8.11
C HIS A 54 -9.35 -0.06 9.37
N ASN A 55 -8.82 -1.28 9.29
CA ASN A 55 -8.66 -2.19 10.43
C ASN A 55 -7.78 -1.61 11.55
N ARG A 56 -6.86 -0.68 11.24
CA ARG A 56 -6.02 -0.01 12.26
C ARG A 56 -6.70 1.18 12.93
N GLN A 57 -7.76 1.71 12.32
CA GLN A 57 -8.53 2.85 12.82
C GLN A 57 -9.73 2.41 13.67
N GLU A 58 -10.09 1.12 13.64
CA GLU A 58 -11.10 0.48 14.50
C GLU A 58 -10.49 -0.08 15.79
#